data_AF-A0A2A4IUP0-F1
#
_entry.id   AF-A0A2A4IUP0-F1
#
_cell.length_a   1.000
_cell.length_b   1.000
_cell.length_c   1.000
_cell.angle_alpha   90.00
_cell.angle_beta   90.00
_cell.angle_gamma   90.00
#
_symmetry.space_group_name_H-M   'P 1'
#
loop_
_entity.id
_entity.type
_entity.pdbx_description
1 polymer ?
#
loop_
_entity_poly.entity_id
_entity_poly.type
_entity_poly.pdbx_seq_one_letter_code
_entity_poly.pdbx_strand_id
1 'polypeptide(L)'
;MLKNLTWYTERAISEISLGGLMVLVILRALQYNMVRVRDKYLHTNCLAAIANMSCEFRNLHPYVAQRLISLFETLTKRRARLCSEVEGGELNNVDLPHHTEEKTEEIMDHISVLDEVLRMLLEIINSCVAHQLTNNANVVYALLHKRHLFTQHTHHPVAQNIDMVIGYFSTRLQRVQEGAGGDLGVTEVLQCIKKGAEQWSSDRLKKFPDLKFRYVEEERPEEFFTPYVWSLVNSCGGVYWASEGGARALGDLLAC
;
A
#
# COMPACT_ATOMS: atom_id res chain seq x y z
N MET A 1 -6.43 6.14 19.17
CA MET A 1 -5.04 6.16 18.71
C MET A 1 -4.28 5.10 19.50
N LEU A 2 -3.52 4.26 18.82
CA LEU A 2 -2.61 3.28 19.43
C LEU A 2 -1.29 3.97 19.74
N LYS A 3 -0.71 3.71 20.91
CA LYS A 3 0.54 4.32 21.37
C LYS A 3 1.62 3.26 21.51
N ASN A 4 2.88 3.62 21.24
CA ASN A 4 4.07 2.82 21.53
C ASN A 4 3.99 1.38 21.00
N LEU A 5 4.01 1.23 19.67
CA LEU A 5 4.00 -0.08 19.01
C LEU A 5 5.33 -0.82 19.19
N THR A 6 5.47 -1.58 20.27
CA THR A 6 6.72 -2.27 20.65
C THR A 6 7.14 -3.37 19.68
N TRP A 7 6.20 -4.04 19.01
CA TRP A 7 6.50 -5.12 18.06
C TRP A 7 6.89 -4.59 16.67
N TYR A 8 6.59 -3.34 16.34
CA TYR A 8 6.94 -2.76 15.04
C TYR A 8 8.36 -2.20 15.09
N THR A 9 9.32 -2.95 14.54
CA THR A 9 10.75 -2.65 14.69
C THR A 9 11.37 -1.82 13.55
N GLU A 10 10.71 -1.69 12.41
CA GLU A 10 11.26 -0.95 11.25
C GLU A 10 11.38 0.56 11.51
N ARG A 11 10.53 1.11 12.39
CA ARG A 11 10.53 2.54 12.76
C ARG A 11 9.79 2.75 14.08
N ALA A 12 10.33 3.58 14.97
CA ALA A 12 9.59 4.03 16.13
C ALA A 12 8.35 4.85 15.70
N ILE A 13 7.17 4.37 16.07
CA ILE A 13 5.88 5.04 15.82
C ILE A 13 5.27 5.36 17.19
N SER A 14 5.23 6.65 17.52
CA SER A 14 4.70 7.12 18.81
C SER A 14 3.20 6.91 18.91
N GLU A 15 2.45 7.40 17.91
CA GLU A 15 1.00 7.29 17.84
C GLU A 15 0.51 7.02 16.41
N ILE A 16 -0.44 6.11 16.26
CA ILE A 16 -1.06 5.79 14.96
C ILE A 16 -2.53 5.38 15.13
N SER A 17 -3.35 5.62 14.12
CA SER A 17 -4.72 5.10 14.09
C SER A 17 -4.73 3.59 13.80
N LEU A 18 -5.80 2.90 14.19
CA LEU A 18 -5.97 1.48 13.85
C LEU A 18 -5.96 1.27 12.33
N GLY A 19 -6.73 2.08 11.58
CA GLY A 19 -6.73 2.02 10.12
C GLY A 19 -5.36 2.28 9.50
N GLY A 20 -4.61 3.26 10.01
CA GLY A 20 -3.24 3.53 9.58
C GLY A 20 -2.29 2.34 9.84
N LEU A 21 -2.45 1.67 10.99
CA LEU A 21 -1.69 0.47 11.31
C LEU A 21 -2.07 -0.71 10.40
N MET A 22 -3.35 -0.91 10.12
CA MET A 22 -3.81 -1.94 9.19
C MET A 22 -3.21 -1.74 7.80
N VAL A 23 -3.29 -0.52 7.26
CA VAL A 23 -2.66 -0.18 5.97
C VAL A 23 -1.16 -0.45 6.02
N LEU A 24 -0.47 -0.06 7.09
CA LEU A 24 0.97 -0.29 7.24
C LEU A 24 1.34 -1.79 7.20
N VAL A 25 0.60 -2.62 7.94
CA VAL A 25 0.83 -4.07 7.98
C VAL A 25 0.56 -4.70 6.61
N ILE A 26 -0.54 -4.34 5.95
CA ILE A 26 -0.89 -4.90 4.64
C ILE A 26 0.12 -4.45 3.58
N LEU A 27 0.59 -3.20 3.60
CA LEU A 27 1.67 -2.74 2.71
C LEU A 27 2.97 -3.50 2.92
N ARG A 28 3.32 -3.82 4.18
CA ARG A 28 4.49 -4.66 4.49
C ARG A 28 4.32 -6.09 3.99
N ALA A 29 3.15 -6.69 4.20
CA ALA A 29 2.83 -8.03 3.69
C ALA A 29 2.89 -8.07 2.16
N LEU A 30 2.30 -7.08 1.48
CA LEU A 30 2.36 -6.94 0.03
C LEU A 30 3.81 -6.81 -0.46
N GLN A 31 4.61 -5.92 0.15
CA GLN A 31 6.02 -5.76 -0.23
C GLN A 31 6.81 -7.06 -0.03
N TYR A 32 6.64 -7.72 1.11
CA TYR A 32 7.33 -8.98 1.40
C TYR A 32 6.94 -10.06 0.38
N ASN A 33 5.65 -10.20 0.12
CA ASN A 33 5.15 -11.15 -0.86
C ASN A 33 5.74 -10.85 -2.25
N MET A 34 5.73 -9.60 -2.72
CA MET A 34 6.25 -9.23 -4.04
C MET A 34 7.73 -9.59 -4.19
N VAL A 35 8.51 -9.44 -3.12
CA VAL A 35 9.96 -9.66 -3.15
C VAL A 35 10.33 -11.12 -2.99
N ARG A 36 9.67 -11.83 -2.07
CA ARG A 36 10.11 -13.15 -1.60
C ARG A 36 9.22 -14.30 -2.05
N VAL A 37 7.91 -14.19 -1.86
CA VAL A 37 6.99 -15.33 -1.97
C VAL A 37 6.35 -15.42 -3.36
N ARG A 38 6.03 -14.28 -3.97
CA ARG A 38 5.40 -14.15 -5.31
C ARG A 38 4.05 -14.87 -5.43
N ASP A 39 3.30 -14.93 -4.33
CA ASP A 39 1.97 -15.53 -4.29
C ASP A 39 0.92 -14.53 -4.83
N LYS A 40 0.33 -14.86 -5.99
CA LYS A 40 -0.68 -14.03 -6.67
C LYS A 40 -1.96 -13.86 -5.86
N TYR A 41 -2.37 -14.88 -5.11
CA TYR A 41 -3.55 -14.84 -4.25
C TYR A 41 -3.36 -13.82 -3.12
N LEU A 42 -2.21 -13.86 -2.46
CA LEU A 42 -1.89 -12.92 -1.38
C LEU A 42 -1.68 -11.48 -1.91
N HIS A 43 -1.16 -11.28 -3.13
CA HIS A 43 -1.13 -9.95 -3.78
C HIS A 43 -2.54 -9.37 -3.91
N THR A 44 -3.44 -10.16 -4.49
CA THR A 44 -4.83 -9.76 -4.76
C THR A 44 -5.56 -9.40 -3.47
N ASN A 45 -5.46 -10.25 -2.44
CA ASN A 45 -6.12 -10.01 -1.15
C ASN A 45 -5.57 -8.77 -0.43
N CYS A 46 -4.25 -8.57 -0.44
CA CYS A 46 -3.65 -7.37 0.17
C CYS A 46 -4.13 -6.09 -0.54
N LEU A 47 -4.14 -6.08 -1.87
CA LEU A 47 -4.58 -4.94 -2.65
C LEU A 47 -6.07 -4.66 -2.48
N ALA A 48 -6.91 -5.70 -2.56
CA ALA A 48 -8.36 -5.60 -2.37
C ALA A 48 -8.70 -5.00 -0.99
N ALA A 49 -8.01 -5.44 0.06
CA ALA A 49 -8.18 -4.91 1.41
C ALA A 49 -7.82 -3.42 1.49
N ILE A 50 -6.67 -3.00 0.94
CA ILE A 50 -6.26 -1.57 0.93
C ILE A 50 -7.25 -0.75 0.08
N ALA A 51 -7.64 -1.25 -1.08
CA ALA A 51 -8.54 -0.58 -2.01
C ALA A 51 -9.94 -0.36 -1.43
N ASN A 52 -10.47 -1.32 -0.67
CA ASN A 52 -11.73 -1.14 0.04
C ASN A 52 -11.71 0.01 1.06
N MET A 53 -10.54 0.30 1.63
CA MET A 53 -10.37 1.36 2.63
C MET A 53 -9.98 2.71 2.03
N SER A 54 -9.52 2.77 0.78
CA SER A 54 -8.81 3.94 0.24
C SER A 54 -9.65 5.20 0.16
N CYS A 55 -10.96 5.08 -0.10
CA CYS A 55 -11.88 6.22 -0.13
C CYS A 55 -12.21 6.78 1.28
N GLU A 56 -11.81 6.10 2.35
CA GLU A 56 -12.03 6.50 3.75
C GLU A 56 -10.72 6.69 4.52
N PHE A 57 -9.57 6.68 3.84
CA PHE A 57 -8.32 7.09 4.45
C PHE A 57 -8.48 8.52 4.96
N ARG A 58 -8.33 8.72 6.26
CA ARG A 58 -8.34 10.06 6.88
C ARG A 58 -7.16 10.16 7.82
N ASN A 59 -6.45 11.27 7.76
CA ASN A 59 -5.31 11.56 8.62
C ASN A 59 -4.29 10.41 8.65
N LEU A 60 -3.96 9.84 7.47
CA LEU A 60 -2.92 8.81 7.41
C LEU A 60 -1.63 9.32 8.04
N HIS A 61 -1.05 8.48 8.90
CA HIS A 61 0.20 8.81 9.57
C HIS A 61 1.32 9.08 8.54
N PRO A 62 2.22 10.07 8.75
CA PRO A 62 3.22 10.47 7.76
C PRO A 62 4.03 9.30 7.20
N TYR A 63 4.40 8.37 8.07
CA TYR A 63 5.13 7.17 7.68
C TYR A 63 4.30 6.21 6.81
N VAL A 64 3.00 6.07 7.06
CA VAL A 64 2.14 5.19 6.25
C VAL A 64 1.95 5.77 4.85
N ALA A 65 1.69 7.07 4.76
CA ALA A 65 1.64 7.79 3.49
C ALA A 65 2.95 7.63 2.70
N GLN A 66 4.10 7.80 3.36
CA GLN A 66 5.40 7.60 2.75
C GLN A 66 5.59 6.15 2.27
N ARG A 67 5.21 5.14 3.06
CA ARG A 67 5.37 3.72 2.69
C ARG A 67 4.49 3.34 1.50
N LEU A 68 3.27 3.89 1.40
CA LEU A 68 2.41 3.69 0.23
C LEU A 68 3.08 4.18 -1.07
N ILE A 69 3.56 5.42 -1.09
CA ILE A 69 4.20 6.00 -2.28
C ILE A 69 5.57 5.35 -2.56
N SER A 70 6.32 4.99 -1.51
CA SER A 70 7.62 4.33 -1.66
C SER A 70 7.48 2.89 -2.17
N LEU A 71 6.40 2.19 -1.84
CA LEU A 71 6.11 0.87 -2.40
C LEU A 71 5.90 0.97 -3.91
N PHE A 72 5.06 1.92 -4.36
CA PHE A 72 4.86 2.20 -5.77
C PHE A 72 6.20 2.46 -6.49
N GLU A 73 7.03 3.37 -5.96
CA GLU A 73 8.38 3.63 -6.49
C GLU A 73 9.24 2.37 -6.61
N THR A 74 9.27 1.56 -5.56
CA THR A 74 10.11 0.36 -5.49
C THR A 74 9.68 -0.65 -6.57
N LEU A 75 8.37 -0.86 -6.73
CA LEU A 75 7.84 -1.78 -7.72
C LEU A 75 8.02 -1.24 -9.15
N THR A 76 7.83 0.06 -9.39
CA THR A 76 8.08 0.68 -10.71
C THR A 76 9.54 0.51 -11.12
N LYS A 77 10.48 0.76 -10.20
CA LYS A 77 11.92 0.57 -10.46
C LYS A 77 12.26 -0.89 -10.71
N ARG A 78 11.67 -1.81 -9.97
CA ARG A 78 11.89 -3.25 -10.17
C ARG A 78 11.38 -3.71 -11.53
N ARG A 79 10.17 -3.30 -11.90
CA ARG A 79 9.59 -3.58 -13.22
C ARG A 79 10.49 -3.07 -14.33
N ALA A 80 10.93 -1.81 -14.26
CA ALA A 80 11.80 -1.22 -15.27
C ALA A 80 13.13 -1.97 -15.43
N ARG A 81 13.72 -2.46 -14.33
CA ARG A 81 14.93 -3.31 -14.36
C ARG A 81 14.67 -4.63 -15.07
N LEU A 82 13.60 -5.33 -14.71
CA LEU A 82 13.24 -6.61 -15.34
C LEU A 82 12.97 -6.44 -16.84
N CYS A 83 12.28 -5.36 -17.26
CA CYS A 83 12.09 -5.07 -18.68
C CYS A 83 13.44 -4.87 -19.41
N SER A 84 14.36 -4.11 -18.81
CA SER A 84 15.69 -3.89 -19.40
C SER A 84 16.52 -5.18 -19.50
N GLU A 85 16.41 -6.08 -18.53
CA GLU A 85 17.13 -7.38 -18.55
C GLU A 85 16.58 -8.31 -19.63
N VAL A 86 15.26 -8.29 -19.87
CA VAL A 86 14.61 -9.02 -20.95
C VAL A 86 15.01 -8.47 -22.32
N GLU A 87 15.01 -7.15 -22.49
CA GLU A 87 15.43 -6.49 -23.75
C GLU A 87 16.92 -6.68 -24.04
N GLY A 88 17.77 -6.66 -23.01
CA GLY A 88 19.22 -6.82 -23.13
C GLY A 88 19.71 -8.27 -23.21
N GLY A 89 18.85 -9.26 -22.96
CA GLY A 89 19.22 -10.68 -22.94
C GLY A 89 20.08 -11.10 -21.74
N GLU A 90 20.21 -10.26 -20.71
CA GLU A 90 21.05 -10.50 -19.52
C GLU A 90 20.28 -11.20 -18.38
N LEU A 91 19.55 -12.27 -18.71
CA LEU A 91 18.63 -12.97 -17.78
C LEU A 91 19.33 -13.74 -16.65
N ASN A 92 20.65 -13.92 -16.73
CA ASN A 92 21.42 -14.71 -15.76
C ASN A 92 21.59 -14.03 -14.39
N ASN A 93 21.36 -12.71 -14.31
CA ASN A 93 21.52 -11.94 -13.07
C ASN A 93 20.24 -11.90 -12.21
N VAL A 94 19.15 -12.53 -12.66
CA VAL A 94 17.86 -12.51 -11.97
C VAL A 94 17.70 -13.74 -11.09
N ASP A 95 17.68 -13.54 -9.77
CA ASP A 95 17.32 -14.59 -8.82
C ASP A 95 15.82 -14.94 -8.98
N LEU A 96 15.57 -16.10 -9.57
CA LEU A 96 14.25 -16.70 -9.74
C LEU A 96 14.06 -17.87 -8.76
N PRO A 97 12.89 -17.97 -8.11
CA PRO A 97 12.57 -19.06 -7.17
C PRO A 97 12.44 -20.42 -7.84
N HIS A 98 12.15 -20.49 -9.16
CA HIS A 98 12.03 -21.75 -9.89
C HIS A 98 13.20 -21.93 -10.87
N HIS A 99 13.83 -23.11 -10.82
CA HIS A 99 14.86 -23.52 -11.79
C HIS A 99 14.20 -24.25 -12.97
N THR A 100 13.28 -23.59 -13.67
CA THR A 100 12.71 -24.10 -14.92
C THR A 100 13.52 -23.65 -16.13
N GLU A 101 13.46 -24.43 -17.21
CA GLU A 101 14.19 -24.17 -18.47
C GLU A 101 13.73 -22.88 -19.20
N GLU A 102 12.61 -22.29 -18.77
CA GLU A 102 11.96 -21.12 -19.39
C GLU A 102 12.01 -19.85 -18.50
N LYS A 103 13.22 -19.46 -18.04
CA LYS A 103 13.43 -18.26 -17.21
C LYS A 103 12.80 -16.98 -17.77
N THR A 104 12.78 -16.84 -19.09
CA THR A 104 12.16 -15.68 -19.77
C THR A 104 10.67 -15.60 -19.50
N GLU A 105 9.95 -16.74 -19.56
CA GLU A 105 8.51 -16.78 -19.34
C GLU A 105 8.17 -16.45 -17.89
N GLU A 106 8.95 -16.96 -16.92
CA GLU A 106 8.76 -16.64 -15.50
C GLU A 106 8.98 -15.13 -15.23
N ILE A 107 9.97 -14.52 -15.87
CA ILE A 107 10.22 -13.07 -15.75
C ILE A 107 9.08 -12.29 -16.38
N MET A 108 8.57 -12.70 -17.55
CA MET A 108 7.44 -12.05 -18.21
C MET A 108 6.16 -12.15 -17.38
N ASP A 109 5.87 -13.30 -16.77
CA ASP A 109 4.74 -13.47 -15.85
C ASP A 109 4.88 -12.54 -14.63
N HIS A 110 6.08 -12.46 -14.06
CA HIS A 110 6.34 -11.55 -12.94
C HIS A 110 6.20 -10.07 -13.33
N ILE A 111 6.64 -9.67 -14.54
CA ILE A 111 6.39 -8.32 -15.07
C ILE A 111 4.89 -8.05 -15.19
N SER A 112 4.10 -9.02 -15.68
CA SER A 112 2.64 -8.89 -15.77
C SER A 112 2.00 -8.68 -14.40
N VAL A 113 2.39 -9.48 -13.39
CA VAL A 113 1.93 -9.30 -12.00
C VAL A 113 2.32 -7.92 -11.46
N LEU A 114 3.55 -7.46 -11.72
CA LEU A 114 3.98 -6.12 -11.32
C LEU A 114 3.12 -5.03 -11.96
N ASP A 115 2.76 -5.17 -13.24
CA ASP A 115 1.89 -4.24 -13.96
C ASP A 115 0.49 -4.14 -13.33
N GLU A 116 -0.10 -5.27 -12.96
CA GLU A 116 -1.40 -5.30 -12.28
C GLU A 116 -1.35 -4.67 -10.89
N VAL A 117 -0.32 -5.01 -10.10
CA VAL A 117 -0.13 -4.46 -8.76
C VAL A 117 0.11 -2.96 -8.81
N LEU A 118 0.93 -2.47 -9.76
CA LEU A 118 1.19 -1.04 -9.94
C LEU A 118 -0.08 -0.29 -10.36
N ARG A 119 -0.87 -0.84 -11.28
CA ARG A 119 -2.15 -0.26 -11.68
C ARG A 119 -3.09 -0.12 -10.48
N MET A 120 -3.24 -1.16 -9.68
CA MET A 120 -4.11 -1.15 -8.50
C MET A 120 -3.61 -0.18 -7.42
N LEU A 121 -2.30 -0.10 -7.16
CA LEU A 121 -1.73 0.90 -6.25
C LEU A 121 -2.00 2.33 -6.73
N LEU A 122 -1.92 2.57 -8.05
CA LEU A 122 -2.22 3.87 -8.63
C LEU A 122 -3.71 4.24 -8.44
N GLU A 123 -4.62 3.28 -8.64
CA GLU A 123 -6.05 3.44 -8.37
C GLU A 123 -6.34 3.71 -6.89
N ILE A 124 -5.67 3.01 -5.97
CA ILE A 124 -5.74 3.23 -4.52
C ILE A 124 -5.31 4.66 -4.15
N ILE A 125 -4.18 5.11 -4.68
CA ILE A 125 -3.66 6.47 -4.44
C ILE A 125 -4.65 7.50 -4.97
N ASN A 126 -5.16 7.31 -6.19
CA ASN A 126 -6.17 8.19 -6.78
C ASN A 126 -7.46 8.21 -5.96
N SER A 127 -7.95 7.06 -5.48
CA SER A 127 -9.13 6.99 -4.63
C SER A 127 -8.92 7.79 -3.33
N CYS A 128 -7.74 7.70 -2.71
CA CYS A 128 -7.43 8.51 -1.53
C CYS A 128 -7.48 10.02 -1.82
N VAL A 129 -6.89 10.49 -2.93
CA VAL A 129 -6.87 11.93 -3.24
C VAL A 129 -8.20 12.42 -3.83
N ALA A 130 -8.96 11.59 -4.52
CA ALA A 130 -10.25 11.99 -5.09
C ALA A 130 -11.32 12.16 -4.00
N HIS A 131 -11.28 11.33 -2.95
CA HIS A 131 -12.32 11.31 -1.91
C HIS A 131 -11.90 11.99 -0.60
N GLN A 132 -10.60 11.99 -0.26
CA GLN A 132 -10.13 12.37 1.08
C GLN A 132 -8.91 13.30 1.08
N LEU A 133 -8.64 14.03 -0.01
CA LEU A 133 -7.47 14.92 -0.09
C LEU A 133 -7.42 15.96 1.03
N THR A 134 -8.57 16.54 1.40
CA THR A 134 -8.69 17.50 2.52
C THR A 134 -8.26 16.93 3.87
N ASN A 135 -8.40 15.61 4.06
CA ASN A 135 -8.06 14.91 5.28
C ASN A 135 -6.67 14.24 5.23
N ASN A 136 -5.93 14.31 4.12
CA ASN A 136 -4.67 13.58 3.95
C ASN A 136 -3.51 14.45 3.46
N ALA A 137 -3.19 15.51 4.21
CA ALA A 137 -2.03 16.36 3.93
C ALA A 137 -0.71 15.57 3.81
N ASN A 138 -0.55 14.50 4.59
CA ASN A 138 0.64 13.64 4.53
C ASN A 138 0.77 12.84 3.22
N VAL A 139 -0.36 12.44 2.61
CA VAL A 139 -0.35 11.77 1.30
C VAL A 139 0.05 12.76 0.21
N VAL A 140 -0.53 13.95 0.22
CA VAL A 140 -0.13 15.03 -0.70
C VAL A 140 1.34 15.39 -0.54
N TYR A 141 1.83 15.50 0.70
CA TYR A 141 3.25 15.73 0.99
C TYR A 141 4.14 14.63 0.39
N ALA A 142 3.78 13.35 0.59
CA ALA A 142 4.53 12.22 0.04
C ALA A 142 4.52 12.20 -1.50
N LEU A 143 3.40 12.55 -2.12
CA LEU A 143 3.27 12.68 -3.58
C LEU A 143 4.20 13.78 -4.13
N LEU A 144 4.21 14.95 -3.50
CA LEU A 144 5.06 16.08 -3.91
C LEU A 144 6.55 15.72 -3.85
N HIS A 145 6.97 15.04 -2.78
CA HIS A 145 8.35 14.58 -2.62
C HIS A 145 8.77 13.57 -3.71
N LYS A 146 7.82 12.84 -4.27
CA LYS A 146 8.04 11.79 -5.27
C LYS A 146 7.32 12.09 -6.60
N ARG A 147 7.14 13.36 -6.93
CA ARG A 147 6.36 13.81 -8.11
C ARG A 147 6.83 13.22 -9.44
N HIS A 148 8.13 12.95 -9.57
CA HIS A 148 8.73 12.36 -10.78
C HIS A 148 8.23 10.94 -11.08
N LEU A 149 7.62 10.24 -10.13
CA LEU A 149 7.08 8.90 -10.37
C LEU A 149 5.89 8.92 -11.32
N PHE A 150 5.12 10.02 -11.34
CA PHE A 150 3.85 10.08 -12.06
C PHE A 150 4.00 10.66 -13.48
N THR A 151 5.11 11.34 -13.77
CA THR A 151 5.41 11.88 -15.10
C THR A 151 5.54 10.81 -16.20
N GLN A 152 5.81 9.56 -15.81
CA GLN A 152 5.90 8.42 -16.74
C GLN A 152 4.52 7.82 -17.06
N HIS A 153 3.46 8.22 -16.35
CA HIS A 153 2.13 7.65 -16.46
C HIS A 153 1.10 8.64 -17.05
N THR A 154 1.54 9.71 -17.72
CA THR A 154 0.69 10.82 -18.22
C THR A 154 -0.47 10.38 -19.13
N HIS A 155 -0.33 9.24 -19.81
CA HIS A 155 -1.39 8.66 -20.64
C HIS A 155 -2.46 7.89 -19.85
N HIS A 156 -2.18 7.51 -18.60
CA HIS A 156 -3.13 6.79 -17.76
C HIS A 156 -4.10 7.76 -17.08
N PRO A 157 -5.42 7.65 -17.28
CA PRO A 157 -6.38 8.62 -16.74
C PRO A 157 -6.32 8.81 -15.22
N VAL A 158 -5.97 7.75 -14.48
CA VAL A 158 -5.81 7.79 -13.01
C VAL A 158 -4.57 8.60 -12.60
N ALA A 159 -3.48 8.51 -13.37
CA ALA A 159 -2.28 9.29 -13.10
C ALA A 159 -2.52 10.78 -13.39
N GLN A 160 -3.34 11.12 -14.39
CA GLN A 160 -3.70 12.51 -14.70
C GLN A 160 -4.36 13.23 -13.51
N ASN A 161 -5.23 12.53 -12.78
CA ASN A 161 -5.81 13.07 -11.55
C ASN A 161 -4.74 13.38 -10.49
N ILE A 162 -3.79 12.46 -10.29
CA ILE A 162 -2.69 12.61 -9.34
C ILE A 162 -1.75 13.75 -9.77
N ASP A 163 -1.43 13.84 -11.06
CA ASP A 163 -0.62 14.91 -11.64
C ASP A 163 -1.30 16.28 -11.49
N MET A 164 -2.63 16.35 -11.63
CA MET A 164 -3.37 17.59 -11.41
C MET A 164 -3.25 18.07 -9.95
N VAL A 165 -3.37 17.13 -9.00
CA VAL A 165 -3.17 17.41 -7.57
C VAL A 165 -1.73 17.87 -7.32
N ILE A 166 -0.73 17.14 -7.83
CA ILE A 166 0.69 17.49 -7.71
C ILE A 166 0.97 18.88 -8.30
N GLY A 167 0.45 19.18 -9.48
CA GLY A 167 0.65 20.46 -10.17
C GLY A 167 0.03 21.64 -9.41
N TYR A 168 -1.18 21.47 -8.89
CA TYR A 168 -1.85 22.47 -8.06
C TYR A 168 -1.02 22.81 -6.81
N PHE A 169 -0.62 21.80 -6.03
CA PHE A 169 0.14 22.03 -4.81
C PHE A 169 1.58 22.46 -5.07
N SER A 170 2.21 22.01 -6.16
CA SER A 170 3.56 22.46 -6.55
C SER A 170 3.56 23.96 -6.86
N THR A 171 2.59 24.43 -7.67
CA THR A 171 2.44 25.87 -8.00
C THR A 171 2.18 26.70 -6.76
N ARG A 172 1.33 26.20 -5.85
CA ARG A 172 1.02 26.89 -4.60
C ARG A 172 2.24 26.99 -3.68
N LEU A 173 2.99 25.90 -3.53
CA LEU A 173 4.20 25.87 -2.71
C LEU A 173 5.28 26.79 -3.26
N GLN A 174 5.46 26.83 -4.58
CA GLN A 174 6.41 27.74 -5.22
C GLN A 174 6.11 29.21 -4.87
N ARG A 175 4.85 29.63 -4.95
CA ARG A 175 4.45 31.01 -4.57
C ARG A 175 4.73 31.34 -3.10
N VAL A 176 4.49 30.38 -2.21
CA VAL A 176 4.76 30.56 -0.76
C VAL A 176 6.27 30.62 -0.51
N GLN A 177 7.05 29.81 -1.19
CA GLN A 177 8.51 29.80 -1.10
C GLN A 177 9.13 31.11 -1.61
N GLU A 178 8.65 31.61 -2.75
CA GLU A 178 9.05 32.93 -3.30
C GLU A 178 8.73 34.08 -2.33
N GLY A 179 7.56 34.04 -1.67
CA GLY A 179 7.18 35.04 -0.68
C GLY A 179 7.93 34.95 0.66
N ALA A 180 8.41 33.76 1.04
CA ALA A 180 9.18 33.54 2.25
C ALA A 180 10.66 33.93 2.11
N GLY A 181 11.18 34.02 0.88
CA GLY A 181 12.58 34.37 0.60
C GLY A 181 13.57 33.27 0.96
N GLY A 182 13.13 32.01 1.09
CA GLY A 182 13.95 30.87 1.47
C GLY A 182 13.20 29.54 1.39
N ASP A 183 13.89 28.44 1.67
CA ASP A 183 13.29 27.10 1.66
C ASP A 183 12.26 26.92 2.78
N LEU A 184 11.19 26.19 2.48
CA LEU A 184 10.11 25.92 3.43
C LEU A 184 10.43 24.71 4.31
N GLY A 185 10.24 24.86 5.62
CA GLY A 185 10.26 23.75 6.57
C GLY A 185 9.07 22.81 6.40
N VAL A 186 9.20 21.57 6.92
CA VAL A 186 8.14 20.54 6.82
C VAL A 186 6.79 21.04 7.34
N THR A 187 6.78 21.75 8.46
CA THR A 187 5.57 22.31 9.07
C THR A 187 4.90 23.34 8.15
N GLU A 188 5.68 24.20 7.51
CA GLU A 188 5.19 25.25 6.60
C GLU A 188 4.62 24.63 5.33
N VAL A 189 5.29 23.61 4.78
CA VAL A 189 4.79 22.83 3.64
C VAL A 189 3.44 22.18 3.98
N LEU A 190 3.34 21.50 5.13
CA LEU A 190 2.09 20.86 5.55
C LEU A 190 0.96 21.88 5.81
N GLN A 191 1.27 23.06 6.36
CA GLN A 191 0.29 24.13 6.51
C GLN A 191 -0.17 24.68 5.16
N CYS A 192 0.75 24.87 4.22
CA CYS A 192 0.42 25.29 2.85
C CYS A 192 -0.49 24.27 2.16
N ILE A 193 -0.21 22.98 2.32
CA ILE A 193 -1.05 21.88 1.81
C ILE A 193 -2.44 21.93 2.45
N LYS A 194 -2.54 22.03 3.78
CA LYS A 194 -3.85 22.09 4.46
C LYS A 194 -4.70 23.27 3.97
N LYS A 195 -4.12 24.47 3.91
CA LYS A 195 -4.81 25.67 3.38
C LYS A 195 -5.17 25.54 1.90
N GLY A 196 -4.32 24.89 1.10
CA GLY A 196 -4.61 24.64 -0.31
C GLY A 196 -5.72 23.61 -0.50
N ALA A 197 -5.80 22.61 0.37
CA ALA A 197 -6.81 21.58 0.30
C ALA A 197 -8.22 22.13 0.55
N GLU A 198 -8.38 23.13 1.41
CA GLU A 198 -9.66 23.84 1.62
C GLU A 198 -10.17 24.54 0.34
N GLN A 199 -9.26 24.93 -0.55
CA GLN A 199 -9.56 25.61 -1.81
C GLN A 199 -9.59 24.65 -3.02
N TRP A 200 -9.28 23.37 -2.78
CA TRP A 200 -9.26 22.36 -3.81
C TRP A 200 -10.68 21.90 -4.15
N SER A 201 -11.02 21.85 -5.44
CA SER A 201 -12.27 21.25 -5.92
C SER A 201 -11.96 19.94 -6.63
N SER A 202 -12.43 18.84 -6.05
CA SER A 202 -12.35 17.48 -6.60
C SER A 202 -13.24 17.26 -7.83
N ASP A 203 -14.03 18.25 -8.24
CA ASP A 203 -14.93 18.13 -9.41
C ASP A 203 -14.16 18.17 -10.73
N ARG A 204 -12.95 18.72 -10.70
CA ARG A 204 -12.03 18.74 -11.86
C ARG A 204 -11.39 17.37 -12.12
N LEU A 205 -11.45 16.47 -11.13
CA LEU A 205 -10.89 15.13 -11.24
C LEU A 205 -11.84 14.25 -12.03
N LYS A 206 -11.27 13.45 -12.94
CA LYS A 206 -12.03 12.39 -13.62
C LYS A 206 -12.55 11.42 -12.59
N LYS A 207 -13.85 11.09 -12.66
CA LYS A 207 -14.47 10.12 -11.76
C LYS A 207 -14.17 8.71 -12.25
N PHE A 208 -13.88 7.82 -11.31
CA PHE A 208 -13.67 6.39 -11.53
C PHE A 208 -14.64 5.61 -10.64
N PRO A 209 -14.95 4.36 -10.98
CA PRO A 209 -15.72 3.49 -10.09
C PRO A 209 -15.05 3.35 -8.73
N ASP A 210 -15.86 3.23 -7.68
CA ASP A 210 -15.35 2.95 -6.35
C ASP A 210 -14.70 1.56 -6.33
N LEU A 211 -13.53 1.48 -5.70
CA LEU A 211 -12.84 0.23 -5.47
C LEU A 211 -13.57 -0.54 -4.37
N LYS A 212 -14.42 -1.50 -4.78
CA LYS A 212 -15.20 -2.34 -3.87
C LYS A 212 -15.00 -3.81 -4.22
N PHE A 213 -14.23 -4.48 -3.40
CA PHE A 213 -13.97 -5.91 -3.46
C PHE A 213 -14.76 -6.60 -2.36
N ARG A 214 -15.47 -7.67 -2.73
CA ARG A 214 -16.21 -8.49 -1.76
C ARG A 214 -15.30 -9.56 -1.20
N TYR A 215 -15.44 -9.84 0.09
CA TYR A 215 -14.88 -11.04 0.67
C TYR A 215 -15.55 -12.26 0.02
N VAL A 216 -14.73 -13.21 -0.39
CA VAL A 216 -15.15 -14.53 -0.82
C VAL A 216 -14.56 -15.48 0.19
N GLU A 217 -15.43 -16.24 0.87
CA GLU A 217 -14.98 -17.25 1.81
C GLU A 217 -14.28 -18.37 1.04
N GLU A 218 -13.14 -18.83 1.57
CA GLU A 218 -12.45 -19.99 1.03
C GLU A 218 -13.36 -21.22 1.14
N GLU A 219 -13.26 -22.20 0.25
CA GLU A 219 -14.18 -23.35 0.29
C GLU A 219 -14.01 -24.22 1.56
N ARG A 220 -12.76 -24.30 2.07
CA ARG A 220 -12.38 -25.16 3.20
C ARG A 220 -11.47 -24.43 4.20
N PRO A 221 -11.94 -23.34 4.84
CA PRO A 221 -11.11 -22.55 5.77
C PRO A 221 -10.68 -23.35 7.00
N GLU A 222 -11.44 -24.39 7.36
CA GLU A 222 -11.15 -25.33 8.44
C GLU A 222 -9.89 -26.17 8.24
N GLU A 223 -9.45 -26.39 6.99
CA GLU A 223 -8.23 -27.16 6.72
C GLU A 223 -6.96 -26.40 7.11
N PHE A 224 -7.01 -25.07 7.13
CA PHE A 224 -5.82 -24.26 7.42
C PHE A 224 -6.10 -22.95 8.15
N PHE A 225 -6.89 -22.04 7.56
CA PHE A 225 -7.02 -20.67 8.07
C PHE A 225 -7.61 -20.62 9.49
N THR A 226 -8.71 -21.32 9.72
CA THR A 226 -9.37 -21.38 11.02
C THR A 226 -8.44 -21.94 12.11
N PRO A 227 -7.87 -23.16 11.99
CA PRO A 227 -6.98 -23.69 13.03
C PRO A 227 -5.71 -22.85 13.19
N TYR A 228 -5.16 -22.29 12.10
CA TYR A 228 -3.97 -21.45 12.16
C TYR A 228 -4.24 -20.15 12.92
N VAL A 229 -5.30 -19.41 12.59
CA VAL A 229 -5.66 -18.16 13.30
C VAL A 229 -5.94 -18.44 14.76
N TRP A 230 -6.67 -19.50 15.09
CA TRP A 230 -6.91 -19.88 16.49
C TRP A 230 -5.63 -20.27 17.23
N SER A 231 -4.70 -20.98 16.58
CA SER A 231 -3.41 -21.29 17.20
C SER A 231 -2.58 -20.03 17.49
N LEU A 232 -2.63 -19.02 16.60
CA LEU A 232 -2.00 -17.73 16.84
C LEU A 232 -2.69 -16.96 17.98
N VAL A 233 -4.02 -16.93 18.01
CA VAL A 233 -4.78 -16.28 19.11
C VAL A 233 -4.47 -16.96 20.44
N ASN A 234 -4.35 -18.29 20.47
CA ASN A 234 -4.01 -19.03 21.67
C ASN A 234 -2.54 -18.81 22.11
N SER A 235 -1.61 -18.79 21.16
CA SER A 235 -0.17 -18.71 21.46
C SER A 235 0.30 -17.27 21.74
N CYS A 236 -0.28 -16.29 21.04
CA CYS A 236 0.11 -14.89 21.10
C CYS A 236 -0.91 -14.01 21.82
N GLY A 237 -2.14 -14.49 21.99
CA GLY A 237 -3.16 -13.76 22.72
C GLY A 237 -2.89 -13.82 24.21
N GLY A 238 -2.89 -12.66 24.87
CA GLY A 238 -2.92 -12.59 26.34
C GLY A 238 -4.25 -13.05 26.96
N VAL A 239 -5.06 -13.80 26.20
CA VAL A 239 -6.36 -14.31 26.62
C VAL A 239 -6.12 -15.68 27.26
N TYR A 240 -6.15 -15.72 28.58
CA TYR A 240 -6.22 -16.98 29.32
C TYR A 240 -7.60 -17.61 29.05
N TRP A 241 -7.67 -18.51 28.07
CA TRP A 241 -8.84 -19.37 27.91
C TRP A 241 -8.95 -20.22 29.17
N ALA A 242 -9.97 -19.97 29.99
CA ALA A 242 -10.18 -20.68 31.26
C ALA A 242 -10.18 -22.19 30.99
N SER A 243 -9.13 -22.85 31.49
CA SER A 243 -8.84 -24.27 31.33
C SER A 243 -9.77 -25.12 32.19
N GLU A 244 -11.07 -25.11 31.89
CA GLU A 244 -11.99 -26.19 32.28
C GLU A 244 -12.76 -26.76 31.07
N GLY A 245 -12.79 -26.06 29.93
CA GLY A 245 -13.41 -26.54 28.69
C GLY A 245 -12.43 -26.96 27.57
N GLY A 246 -11.20 -26.43 27.57
CA GLY A 246 -10.25 -26.59 26.44
C GLY A 246 -9.73 -28.02 26.22
N ALA A 247 -9.69 -28.85 27.26
CA ALA A 247 -9.24 -30.23 27.16
C ALA A 247 -10.28 -31.18 26.51
N ARG A 248 -11.57 -30.83 26.50
CA ARG A 248 -12.61 -31.66 25.88
C ARG A 248 -12.68 -31.49 24.37
N ALA A 249 -12.52 -30.26 23.88
CA ALA A 249 -12.60 -29.98 22.44
C ALA A 249 -11.45 -30.62 21.63
N LEU A 250 -10.26 -30.78 22.22
CA LEU A 250 -9.14 -31.45 21.54
C LEU A 250 -9.32 -32.98 21.45
N GLY A 251 -10.02 -33.59 22.41
CA GLY A 251 -10.30 -35.03 22.43
C GLY A 251 -11.28 -35.46 21.34
N ASP A 252 -12.30 -34.63 21.08
CA ASP A 252 -13.34 -34.93 20.09
C ASP A 252 -12.88 -34.64 18.65
N LEU A 253 -11.88 -33.76 18.44
CA LEU A 253 -11.30 -33.45 17.13
C LEU A 253 -10.25 -34.46 16.64
N LEU A 254 -9.69 -35.27 17.54
CA LEU A 254 -8.69 -36.30 17.21
C LEU A 254 -9.28 -37.72 17.16
N ALA A 255 -10.59 -37.85 17.35
CA ALA A 255 -11.31 -39.14 17.37
C ALA A 255 -12.23 -39.36 16.14
N CYS A 256 -12.11 -38.53 15.09
CA CYS A 256 -12.77 -38.72 13.80
C CYS A 256 -11.73 -38.91 12.69
#